data_AF-A0A1B2DIN1-F1
#
_entry.id   AF-A0A1B2DIN1-F1
#
_cell.length_a   1.000
_cell.length_b   1.000
_cell.length_c   1.000
_cell.angle_alpha   90.00
_cell.angle_beta   90.00
_cell.angle_gamma   90.00
#
_symmetry.space_group_name_H-M   'P 1'
#
loop_
_entity.id
_entity.type
_entity.pdbx_description
1 polymer ?
#
loop_
_entity_poly.entity_id
_entity_poly.type
_entity_poly.pdbx_seq_one_letter_code
_entity_poly.pdbx_strand_id
1 'polypeptide(L)'
;MTDPNGLYYMRARYYHTGIKRFLNRDVLRGSIVEGQTFNRFGYVNGDPVSFIDPFGLNKISSCKDGTDKAVKKTDGSGDYYEVVLKYEKNVKYGDNYYDMNLRDFNRKAHYLQRLSDSNSLIKTKSERDPSITREYKKEVIQRIIRMHYKNDKEGARRLIDKVSKSMDPDHRWELQLNGMDNKRNLKLMDWFTNRRMGTNLANQMKNVPYGSRIKIKVERE
;
A
#
# COMPACT_ATOMS: atom_id res chain seq x y z
N MET A 1 -8.55 -1.99 -11.85
CA MET A 1 -9.89 -1.78 -12.42
C MET A 1 -9.68 -0.89 -13.62
N THR A 2 -9.96 -1.37 -14.82
CA THR A 2 -9.93 -0.55 -16.03
C THR A 2 -11.24 0.21 -16.04
N ASP A 3 -11.20 1.53 -16.15
CA ASP A 3 -12.40 2.33 -16.35
C ASP A 3 -13.07 1.88 -17.67
N PRO A 4 -14.39 2.08 -17.84
CA PRO A 4 -15.10 1.72 -19.09
C PRO A 4 -14.44 2.27 -20.36
N ASN A 5 -13.60 3.30 -20.21
CA ASN A 5 -12.85 3.96 -21.29
C ASN A 5 -11.52 3.27 -21.64
N GLY A 6 -11.22 2.07 -21.11
CA GLY A 6 -9.98 1.34 -21.39
C GLY A 6 -8.74 1.87 -20.67
N LEU A 7 -8.91 2.84 -19.76
CA LEU A 7 -7.83 3.47 -19.00
C LEU A 7 -7.65 2.82 -17.63
N TYR A 8 -6.41 2.73 -17.17
CA TYR A 8 -6.08 2.27 -15.83
C TYR A 8 -5.81 3.46 -14.93
N TYR A 9 -6.70 3.69 -13.96
CA TYR A 9 -6.48 4.70 -12.94
C TYR A 9 -5.42 4.23 -11.92
N MET A 10 -4.21 4.78 -12.03
CA MET A 10 -3.07 4.51 -11.13
C MET A 10 -2.91 5.63 -10.10
N ARG A 11 -4.00 6.02 -9.43
CA ARG A 11 -4.07 7.03 -8.35
C ARG A 11 -3.70 8.44 -8.84
N ALA A 12 -2.42 8.74 -9.06
CA ALA A 12 -2.00 10.08 -9.49
C ALA A 12 -2.17 10.29 -11.01
N ARG A 13 -2.22 9.21 -11.81
CA ARG A 13 -2.26 9.30 -13.27
C ARG A 13 -3.16 8.23 -13.90
N TYR A 14 -3.63 8.51 -15.10
CA TYR A 14 -4.31 7.53 -15.97
C TYR A 14 -3.31 6.91 -16.93
N TYR A 15 -3.19 5.58 -16.90
CA TYR A 15 -2.35 4.80 -17.78
C TYR A 15 -3.17 4.22 -18.94
N HIS A 16 -2.67 4.38 -20.16
CA HIS A 16 -3.29 3.82 -21.36
C HIS A 16 -2.51 2.59 -21.81
N THR A 17 -3.15 1.41 -21.80
CA THR A 17 -2.50 0.14 -22.16
C THR A 17 -2.16 0.04 -23.64
N GLY A 18 -3.00 0.56 -24.53
CA GLY A 18 -2.77 0.55 -25.98
C GLY A 18 -1.48 1.27 -26.42
N ILE A 19 -1.22 2.48 -25.91
CA ILE A 19 0.00 3.25 -26.21
C ILE A 19 1.12 3.07 -25.15
N LYS A 20 0.86 2.25 -24.12
CA LYS A 20 1.79 1.89 -23.03
C LYS A 20 2.38 3.09 -22.26
N ARG A 21 1.61 4.16 -22.06
CA ARG A 21 2.07 5.41 -21.42
C ARG A 21 1.01 6.03 -20.51
N PHE A 22 1.43 6.93 -19.63
CA PHE A 22 0.51 7.80 -18.90
C PHE A 22 -0.01 8.92 -19.82
N LEU A 23 -1.30 9.25 -19.69
CA LEU A 23 -1.91 10.38 -20.38
C LEU A 23 -1.60 11.71 -19.70
N ASN A 24 -1.46 11.67 -18.36
CA ASN A 24 -1.14 12.84 -17.56
C ASN A 24 0.37 12.95 -17.36
N ARG A 25 0.89 14.16 -17.50
CA ARG A 25 2.29 14.48 -17.18
C ARG A 25 2.57 14.22 -15.70
N ASP A 26 3.65 13.51 -15.39
CA ASP A 26 4.12 13.29 -14.02
C ASP A 26 4.24 14.61 -13.26
N VAL A 27 3.87 14.67 -11.98
CA VAL A 27 4.07 15.85 -11.14
C VAL A 27 5.53 15.99 -10.74
N LEU A 28 6.25 14.88 -10.62
CA LEU A 28 7.67 14.87 -10.30
C LEU A 28 8.50 15.39 -11.48
N ARG A 29 9.52 16.19 -11.15
CA ARG A 29 10.53 16.63 -12.14
C ARG A 29 11.56 15.51 -12.27
N GLY A 30 11.92 15.18 -13.52
CA GLY A 30 12.96 14.21 -13.81
C GLY A 30 14.29 14.61 -13.16
N SER A 31 15.12 13.62 -12.85
CA SER A 31 16.47 13.79 -12.34
C SER A 31 17.47 13.83 -13.50
N ILE A 32 18.47 14.71 -13.41
CA ILE A 32 19.59 14.80 -14.36
C ILE A 32 20.41 13.50 -14.35
N VAL A 33 20.45 12.80 -13.21
CA VAL A 33 21.20 11.54 -13.03
C VAL A 33 20.52 10.38 -13.76
N GLU A 34 19.19 10.39 -13.86
CA GLU A 34 18.42 9.38 -14.60
C GLU A 34 17.71 10.02 -15.79
N GLY A 35 18.41 10.16 -16.92
CA GLY A 35 17.87 10.83 -18.12
C GLY A 35 16.52 10.30 -18.61
N GLN A 36 16.19 9.03 -18.35
CA GLN A 36 14.88 8.47 -18.69
C GLN A 36 13.71 9.07 -17.91
N THR A 37 13.95 9.62 -16.72
CA THR A 37 12.93 10.28 -15.88
C THR A 37 12.46 11.62 -16.46
N PHE A 38 13.15 12.18 -17.45
CA PHE A 38 12.66 13.34 -18.21
C PHE A 38 11.44 13.01 -19.05
N ASN A 39 11.25 11.74 -19.43
CA ASN A 39 10.01 11.28 -20.05
C ASN A 39 8.91 11.14 -18.99
N ARG A 40 8.27 12.26 -18.65
CA ARG A 40 7.19 12.38 -17.64
C ARG A 40 5.88 11.69 -18.03
N PHE A 41 5.82 11.03 -19.18
CA PHE A 41 4.70 10.21 -19.62
C PHE A 41 5.04 8.70 -19.58
N GLY A 42 6.29 8.36 -19.30
CA GLY A 42 6.76 6.98 -19.25
C GLY A 42 6.20 6.20 -18.07
N TYR A 43 5.83 4.95 -18.31
CA TYR A 43 5.56 4.00 -17.23
C TYR A 43 6.87 3.34 -16.84
N VAL A 44 7.22 3.42 -15.55
CA VAL A 44 8.39 2.79 -14.91
C VAL A 44 9.74 2.91 -15.65
N ASN A 45 10.01 4.08 -16.24
CA ASN A 45 11.20 4.31 -17.09
C ASN A 45 11.39 3.21 -18.16
N GLY A 46 10.29 2.74 -18.76
CA GLY A 46 10.35 1.77 -19.86
C GLY A 46 10.62 0.32 -19.46
N ASP A 47 10.77 0.00 -18.17
CA ASP A 47 11.01 -1.36 -17.68
C ASP A 47 9.87 -1.89 -16.79
N PRO A 48 8.73 -2.28 -17.39
CA PRO A 48 7.58 -2.89 -16.70
C PRO A 48 7.81 -4.33 -16.25
N VAL A 49 8.96 -4.92 -16.56
CA VAL A 49 9.31 -6.29 -16.15
C VAL A 49 9.96 -6.26 -14.78
N SER A 50 10.92 -5.35 -14.58
CA SER A 50 11.67 -5.24 -13.33
C SER A 50 11.10 -4.21 -12.34
N PHE A 51 10.12 -3.42 -12.76
CA PHE A 51 9.57 -2.35 -11.94
C PHE A 51 8.05 -2.23 -12.09
N ILE A 52 7.42 -1.76 -11.02
CA ILE A 52 6.00 -1.42 -10.98
C ILE A 52 5.90 0.02 -10.47
N ASP A 53 4.91 0.80 -10.96
CA ASP A 53 4.57 2.12 -10.43
C ASP A 53 3.17 2.10 -9.79
N PRO A 54 3.03 1.63 -8.52
CA PRO A 54 1.72 1.45 -7.89
C PRO A 54 0.97 2.75 -7.61
N PHE A 55 1.66 3.90 -7.71
CA PHE A 55 1.11 5.21 -7.36
C PHE A 55 1.00 6.16 -8.55
N GLY A 56 1.47 5.75 -9.73
CA GLY A 56 1.56 6.64 -10.88
C GLY A 56 2.47 7.82 -10.57
N LEU A 57 3.57 7.63 -9.86
CA LEU A 57 4.52 8.69 -9.51
C LEU A 57 5.98 8.26 -9.64
N ASN A 58 6.34 7.02 -9.29
CA ASN A 58 7.72 6.55 -9.37
C ASN A 58 7.80 5.03 -9.46
N LYS A 59 8.82 4.55 -10.17
CA LYS A 59 9.12 3.11 -10.27
C LYS A 59 9.63 2.58 -8.93
N ILE A 60 9.10 1.44 -8.51
CA ILE A 60 9.61 0.64 -7.39
C ILE A 60 10.14 -0.66 -7.99
N SER A 61 11.33 -1.10 -7.56
CA SER A 61 11.87 -2.39 -7.99
C SER A 61 10.89 -3.50 -7.61
N SER A 62 10.45 -4.28 -8.60
CA SER A 62 9.95 -5.61 -8.30
C SER A 62 11.17 -6.40 -7.83
N CYS A 63 11.25 -6.66 -6.53
CA CYS A 63 12.29 -7.45 -5.91
C CYS A 63 12.64 -8.68 -6.77
N LYS A 64 13.93 -8.83 -7.10
CA LYS A 64 14.51 -10.07 -7.61
C LYS A 64 14.69 -11.04 -6.45
N ASP A 65 14.66 -12.31 -6.81
CA ASP A 65 14.81 -13.54 -6.02
C ASP A 65 13.58 -14.07 -5.27
N GLY A 66 13.35 -15.37 -5.43
CA GLY A 66 12.12 -16.10 -5.15
C GLY A 66 11.72 -16.26 -3.69
N THR A 67 12.09 -15.32 -2.81
CA THR A 67 11.75 -15.30 -1.37
C THR A 67 10.51 -14.45 -1.04
N ASP A 68 9.91 -13.81 -2.05
CA ASP A 68 8.73 -12.93 -1.92
C ASP A 68 7.51 -13.46 -2.70
N LYS A 69 7.37 -14.78 -2.85
CA LYS A 69 6.15 -15.42 -3.37
C LYS A 69 5.43 -16.17 -2.26
N ALA A 70 4.10 -16.19 -2.31
CA ALA A 70 3.32 -16.99 -1.38
C ALA A 70 3.62 -18.48 -1.57
N VAL A 71 3.79 -19.21 -0.46
CA VAL A 71 4.10 -20.65 -0.47
C VAL A 71 2.82 -21.45 -0.28
N LYS A 72 2.48 -22.32 -1.24
CA LYS A 72 1.33 -23.23 -1.10
C LYS A 72 1.65 -24.32 -0.07
N LYS A 73 0.75 -24.53 0.88
CA LYS A 73 0.83 -25.54 1.95
C LYS A 73 -0.56 -26.14 2.19
N THR A 74 -0.62 -27.20 2.99
CA THR A 74 -1.87 -27.90 3.34
C THR A 74 -1.90 -28.14 4.85
N ASP A 75 -3.06 -28.00 5.48
CA ASP A 75 -3.33 -28.37 6.87
C ASP A 75 -4.66 -29.14 6.99
N GLY A 76 -5.12 -29.41 8.21
CA GLY A 76 -6.40 -30.08 8.45
C GLY A 76 -7.65 -29.35 7.93
N SER A 77 -7.53 -28.08 7.52
CA SER A 77 -8.58 -27.29 6.88
C SER A 77 -8.40 -27.16 5.36
N GLY A 78 -7.46 -27.91 4.77
CA GLY A 78 -7.20 -27.96 3.33
C GLY A 78 -6.00 -27.11 2.88
N ASP A 79 -5.98 -26.75 1.61
CA ASP A 79 -4.90 -25.96 1.01
C ASP A 79 -4.94 -24.49 1.51
N TYR A 80 -3.77 -23.89 1.64
CA TYR A 80 -3.58 -22.47 1.90
C TYR A 80 -2.28 -21.95 1.29
N TYR A 81 -2.19 -20.62 1.18
CA TYR A 81 -0.98 -19.93 0.79
C TYR A 81 -0.44 -19.13 1.97
N GLU A 82 0.79 -19.42 2.37
CA GLU A 82 1.50 -18.67 3.41
C GLU A 82 2.17 -17.44 2.78
N VAL A 83 1.92 -16.27 3.37
CA VAL A 83 2.57 -15.01 3.03
C VAL A 83 3.31 -14.47 4.25
N VAL A 84 4.46 -13.86 4.02
CA VAL A 84 5.35 -13.34 5.05
C VAL A 84 5.23 -11.83 5.13
N LEU A 85 4.90 -11.29 6.29
CA LEU A 85 5.01 -9.88 6.61
C LEU A 85 6.37 -9.61 7.26
N LYS A 86 7.24 -8.93 6.53
CA LYS A 86 8.59 -8.58 7.00
C LYS A 86 8.63 -7.17 7.58
N TYR A 87 9.25 -7.03 8.75
CA TYR A 87 9.66 -5.73 9.27
C TYR A 87 11.07 -5.42 8.76
N GLU A 88 11.26 -4.23 8.20
CA GLU A 88 12.53 -3.82 7.59
C GLU A 88 12.93 -2.42 8.05
N LYS A 89 14.25 -2.22 8.21
CA LYS A 89 14.87 -0.91 8.45
C LYS A 89 15.81 -0.57 7.30
N ASN A 90 16.13 0.71 7.16
CA ASN A 90 17.04 1.23 6.16
C ASN A 90 16.65 0.78 4.73
N VAL A 91 15.36 0.87 4.42
CA VAL A 91 14.83 0.44 3.12
C VAL A 91 14.93 1.60 2.14
N LYS A 92 15.58 1.36 1.00
CA LYS A 92 15.68 2.36 -0.07
C LYS A 92 14.31 2.62 -0.71
N TYR A 93 13.91 3.88 -0.77
CA TYR A 93 12.69 4.34 -1.44
C TYR A 93 12.96 5.67 -2.16
N GLY A 94 13.03 5.58 -3.50
CA GLY A 94 13.60 6.67 -4.31
C GLY A 94 15.08 6.86 -4.00
N ASP A 95 15.48 8.11 -3.77
CA ASP A 95 16.85 8.48 -3.42
C ASP A 95 17.15 8.44 -1.91
N ASN A 96 16.14 8.14 -1.09
CA ASN A 96 16.23 8.18 0.37
C ASN A 96 16.06 6.79 0.99
N TYR A 97 16.43 6.68 2.26
CA TYR A 97 16.26 5.49 3.09
C TYR A 97 15.25 5.76 4.20
N TYR A 98 14.40 4.78 4.48
CA TYR A 98 13.35 4.89 5.49
C TYR A 98 13.29 3.64 6.35
N ASP A 99 12.97 3.87 7.62
CA ASP A 99 12.65 2.81 8.56
C ASP A 99 11.14 2.60 8.64
N MET A 100 10.71 1.34 8.70
CA MET A 100 9.33 1.05 9.04
C MET A 100 9.06 1.44 10.50
N ASN A 101 7.87 2.00 10.76
CA ASN A 101 7.40 2.27 12.10
C ASN A 101 7.02 0.95 12.79
N LEU A 102 7.87 0.48 13.71
CA LEU A 102 7.71 -0.79 14.40
C LEU A 102 6.35 -0.92 15.14
N ARG A 103 5.87 0.16 15.75
CA ARG A 103 4.59 0.14 16.48
C ARG A 103 3.41 -0.08 15.54
N ASP A 104 3.39 0.64 14.44
CA ASP A 104 2.34 0.54 13.43
C ASP A 104 2.41 -0.80 12.69
N PHE A 105 3.60 -1.28 12.34
CA PHE A 105 3.82 -2.61 11.79
C PHE A 105 3.27 -3.69 12.73
N ASN A 106 3.72 -3.74 13.98
CA ASN A 106 3.31 -4.76 14.94
C ASN A 106 1.80 -4.78 15.14
N ARG A 107 1.18 -3.61 15.23
CA ARG A 107 -0.27 -3.49 15.39
C ARG A 107 -1.03 -4.13 14.23
N LYS A 108 -0.60 -3.88 12.99
CA LYS A 108 -1.23 -4.45 11.79
C LYS A 108 -0.93 -5.94 11.66
N ALA A 109 0.33 -6.31 11.81
CA ALA A 109 0.80 -7.69 11.77
C ALA A 109 0.06 -8.57 12.78
N HIS A 110 -0.09 -8.14 14.03
CA HIS A 110 -0.86 -8.88 15.04
C HIS A 110 -2.35 -9.04 14.68
N TYR A 111 -2.97 -8.00 14.12
CA TYR A 111 -4.37 -8.08 13.72
C TYR A 111 -4.58 -9.06 12.56
N LEU A 112 -3.70 -9.00 11.57
CA LEU A 112 -3.69 -9.90 10.42
C LEU A 112 -3.33 -11.34 10.81
N GLN A 113 -2.41 -11.54 11.75
CA GLN A 113 -2.09 -12.86 12.31
C GLN A 113 -3.32 -13.47 12.98
N ARG A 114 -4.04 -12.70 13.81
CA ARG A 114 -5.27 -13.20 14.45
C ARG A 114 -6.32 -13.65 13.44
N LEU A 115 -6.49 -12.90 12.34
CA LEU A 115 -7.41 -13.30 11.27
C LEU A 115 -6.92 -14.55 10.55
N SER A 116 -5.61 -14.68 10.32
CA SER A 116 -4.97 -15.88 9.78
C SER A 116 -5.21 -17.11 10.67
N ASP A 117 -5.02 -16.98 11.98
CA ASP A 117 -5.19 -18.06 12.96
C ASP A 117 -6.65 -18.52 13.03
N SER A 118 -7.59 -17.60 12.80
CA SER A 118 -9.04 -17.91 12.67
C SER A 118 -9.46 -18.43 11.30
N ASN A 119 -8.52 -18.64 10.36
CA ASN A 119 -8.79 -19.02 8.97
C ASN A 119 -9.75 -18.08 8.20
N SER A 120 -9.81 -16.80 8.59
CA SER A 120 -10.74 -15.84 8.01
C SER A 120 -10.25 -15.17 6.72
N LEU A 121 -8.95 -15.30 6.40
CA LEU A 121 -8.31 -14.58 5.29
C LEU A 121 -8.44 -15.35 3.97
N ILE A 122 -9.06 -14.73 2.99
CA ILE A 122 -9.28 -15.27 1.65
C ILE A 122 -8.80 -14.26 0.63
N LYS A 123 -8.04 -14.71 -0.37
CA LYS A 123 -7.62 -13.86 -1.49
C LYS A 123 -8.84 -13.41 -2.27
N THR A 124 -9.07 -12.10 -2.30
CA THR A 124 -10.17 -11.50 -3.06
C THR A 124 -9.65 -10.44 -4.02
N LYS A 125 -10.52 -10.08 -4.96
CA LYS A 125 -10.34 -8.86 -5.76
C LYS A 125 -10.54 -7.66 -4.84
N SER A 126 -9.59 -6.74 -4.85
CA SER A 126 -9.72 -5.50 -4.07
C SER A 126 -10.69 -4.54 -4.76
N GLU A 127 -11.78 -4.22 -4.10
CA GLU A 127 -12.70 -3.15 -4.48
C GLU A 127 -12.52 -1.99 -3.51
N ARG A 128 -12.22 -0.81 -4.05
CA ARG A 128 -11.89 0.37 -3.25
C ARG A 128 -12.61 1.59 -3.75
N ASP A 129 -13.30 2.27 -2.85
CA ASP A 129 -13.76 3.64 -2.98
C ASP A 129 -12.78 4.61 -2.29
N PRO A 130 -12.03 5.42 -3.07
CA PRO A 130 -11.13 6.44 -2.52
C PRO A 130 -11.85 7.50 -1.67
N SER A 131 -13.15 7.72 -1.86
CA SER A 131 -13.95 8.70 -1.11
C SER A 131 -13.91 8.41 0.40
N ILE A 132 -14.03 7.14 0.78
CA ILE A 132 -14.07 6.68 2.19
C ILE A 132 -12.76 7.04 2.90
N THR A 133 -11.61 6.76 2.25
CA THR A 133 -10.29 7.10 2.82
C THR A 133 -10.05 8.60 2.91
N ARG A 134 -10.53 9.38 1.94
CA ARG A 134 -10.41 10.86 1.96
C ARG A 134 -11.28 11.46 3.06
N GLU A 135 -12.51 10.99 3.20
CA GLU A 135 -13.45 11.44 4.21
C GLU A 135 -12.95 11.11 5.62
N TYR A 136 -12.48 9.88 5.83
CA TYR A 136 -11.86 9.47 7.10
C TYR A 136 -10.69 10.39 7.50
N LYS A 137 -9.79 10.73 6.56
CA LYS A 137 -8.66 11.65 6.84
C LYS A 137 -9.15 13.05 7.23
N LYS A 138 -10.20 13.56 6.56
CA LYS A 138 -10.84 14.84 6.93
C LYS A 138 -11.45 14.79 8.33
N GLU A 139 -12.18 13.73 8.66
CA GLU A 139 -12.81 13.56 9.99
C GLU A 139 -11.77 13.54 11.11
N VAL A 140 -10.63 12.87 10.91
CA VAL A 140 -9.55 12.84 11.92
C VAL A 140 -8.98 14.25 12.14
N ILE A 141 -8.73 15.00 11.06
CA ILE A 141 -8.25 16.39 11.16
C ILE A 141 -9.28 17.25 11.91
N GLN A 142 -10.56 17.14 11.57
CA GLN A 142 -11.63 17.88 12.25
C GLN A 142 -11.75 17.50 13.73
N ARG A 143 -11.53 16.23 14.07
CA ARG A 143 -11.49 15.77 15.47
C ARG A 143 -10.32 16.41 16.23
N ILE A 144 -9.13 16.48 15.64
CA ILE A 144 -7.96 17.12 16.25
C ILE A 144 -8.24 18.60 16.51
N ILE A 145 -8.82 19.31 15.53
CA ILE A 145 -9.19 20.72 15.67
C ILE A 145 -10.17 20.88 16.84
N ARG A 146 -11.24 20.09 16.88
CA ARG A 146 -12.24 20.17 17.95
C ARG A 146 -11.67 19.92 19.34
N MET A 147 -10.77 18.95 19.49
CA MET A 147 -10.23 18.57 20.80
C MET A 147 -9.12 19.50 21.31
N HIS A 148 -8.26 19.97 20.42
CA HIS A 148 -7.01 20.62 20.83
C HIS A 148 -6.91 22.09 20.44
N TYR A 149 -7.61 22.56 19.40
CA TYR A 149 -7.35 23.91 18.87
C TYR A 149 -7.66 25.05 19.85
N LYS A 150 -8.63 24.85 20.76
CA LYS A 150 -9.01 25.83 21.78
C LYS A 150 -7.97 25.96 22.91
N ASN A 151 -7.34 24.84 23.29
CA ASN A 151 -6.49 24.76 24.48
C ASN A 151 -4.99 24.70 24.13
N ASP A 152 -4.63 24.11 22.99
CA ASP A 152 -3.27 23.93 22.51
C ASP A 152 -3.24 24.01 20.97
N LYS A 153 -3.20 25.26 20.48
CA LYS A 153 -3.21 25.55 19.04
C LYS A 153 -1.97 25.05 18.32
N GLU A 154 -0.81 25.09 18.97
CA GLU A 154 0.44 24.62 18.38
C GLU A 154 0.49 23.10 18.29
N GLY A 155 0.15 22.38 19.35
CA GLY A 155 0.06 20.92 19.34
C GLY A 155 -0.98 20.44 18.33
N ALA A 156 -2.14 21.11 18.24
CA ALA A 156 -3.13 20.82 17.22
C ALA A 156 -2.55 20.96 15.79
N ARG A 157 -1.82 22.04 15.50
CA ARG A 157 -1.17 22.24 14.19
C ARG A 157 -0.13 21.16 13.89
N ARG A 158 0.71 20.79 14.86
CA ARG A 158 1.71 19.72 14.70
C ARG A 158 1.05 18.37 14.40
N LEU A 159 -0.05 18.05 15.09
CA LEU A 159 -0.82 16.83 14.85
C LEU A 159 -1.48 16.83 13.47
N ILE A 160 -2.07 17.95 13.05
CA ILE A 160 -2.67 18.07 11.71
C ILE A 160 -1.60 17.93 10.63
N ASP A 161 -0.43 18.55 10.82
CA ASP A 161 0.69 18.45 9.86
C ASP A 161 1.18 17.01 9.73
N LYS A 162 1.37 16.32 10.87
CA LYS A 162 1.72 14.90 10.91
C LYS A 162 0.69 14.02 10.19
N VAL A 163 -0.59 14.17 10.52
CA VAL A 163 -1.67 13.41 9.86
C VAL A 163 -1.70 13.70 8.36
N SER A 164 -1.46 14.94 7.96
CA SER A 164 -1.53 15.36 6.56
C SER A 164 -0.36 14.82 5.74
N LYS A 165 0.88 14.95 6.24
CA LYS A 165 2.10 14.69 5.47
C LYS A 165 2.68 13.29 5.65
N SER A 166 2.58 12.70 6.83
CA SER A 166 3.28 11.46 7.19
C SER A 166 2.36 10.30 7.58
N MET A 167 1.04 10.46 7.50
CA MET A 167 0.09 9.39 7.76
C MET A 167 -0.87 9.15 6.60
N ASP A 168 -1.07 7.87 6.29
CA ASP A 168 -2.05 7.38 5.31
C ASP A 168 -3.14 6.57 6.02
N PRO A 169 -4.41 6.66 5.59
CA PRO A 169 -5.45 5.71 5.98
C PRO A 169 -5.09 4.31 5.49
N ASP A 170 -5.10 3.37 6.42
CA ASP A 170 -4.80 1.96 6.24
C ASP A 170 -6.03 1.11 6.58
N HIS A 171 -6.29 0.09 5.77
CA HIS A 171 -7.30 -0.91 6.07
C HIS A 171 -6.71 -1.92 7.06
N ARG A 172 -7.26 -2.01 8.27
CA ARG A 172 -6.81 -2.96 9.31
C ARG A 172 -6.88 -4.39 8.75
N TRP A 173 -8.00 -4.71 8.12
CA TRP A 173 -8.19 -5.89 7.29
C TRP A 173 -8.01 -5.51 5.82
N GLU A 174 -6.96 -6.01 5.18
CA GLU A 174 -6.65 -5.78 3.78
C GLU A 174 -7.82 -6.09 2.83
N LEU A 175 -8.12 -5.19 1.90
CA LEU A 175 -9.16 -5.39 0.87
C LEU A 175 -8.87 -6.58 -0.06
N GLN A 176 -7.59 -6.87 -0.29
CA GLN A 176 -7.12 -8.02 -1.06
C GLN A 176 -7.24 -9.35 -0.31
N LEU A 177 -7.57 -9.29 0.98
CA LEU A 177 -7.82 -10.42 1.85
C LEU A 177 -9.25 -10.30 2.39
N ASN A 178 -10.28 -10.20 1.56
CA ASN A 178 -11.70 -10.10 1.97
C ASN A 178 -12.08 -9.02 3.03
N GLY A 179 -11.23 -8.03 3.28
CA GLY A 179 -11.54 -6.92 4.17
C GLY A 179 -12.57 -5.97 3.56
N MET A 180 -13.45 -5.42 4.42
CA MET A 180 -14.48 -4.48 3.97
C MET A 180 -13.91 -3.07 3.74
N ASP A 181 -14.34 -2.41 2.66
CA ASP A 181 -13.99 -1.01 2.42
C ASP A 181 -14.96 -0.07 3.14
N ASN A 182 -14.73 0.14 4.44
CA ASN A 182 -15.54 1.05 5.24
C ASN A 182 -14.71 1.78 6.29
N LYS A 183 -15.24 2.89 6.82
CA LYS A 183 -14.54 3.70 7.84
C LYS A 183 -14.17 2.91 9.10
N ARG A 184 -14.96 1.90 9.48
CA ARG A 184 -14.66 1.06 10.66
C ARG A 184 -13.42 0.20 10.42
N ASN A 185 -13.12 -0.16 9.19
CA ASN A 185 -11.90 -0.90 8.85
C ASN A 185 -10.69 0.02 8.65
N LEU A 186 -10.84 1.35 8.70
CA LEU A 186 -9.73 2.28 8.51
C LEU A 186 -9.03 2.64 9.82
N LYS A 187 -7.72 2.87 9.72
CA LYS A 187 -6.90 3.45 10.78
C LYS A 187 -5.77 4.29 10.17
N LEU A 188 -5.32 5.33 10.87
CA LEU A 188 -4.12 6.03 10.43
C LEU A 188 -2.86 5.21 10.76
N MET A 189 -1.96 5.19 9.80
CA MET A 189 -0.69 4.50 9.88
C MET A 189 0.38 5.35 9.22
N ASP A 190 1.62 5.23 9.69
CA ASP A 190 2.79 5.78 8.99
C ASP A 190 2.74 5.42 7.49
N TRP A 191 2.90 6.44 6.65
CA TRP A 191 2.72 6.30 5.21
C TRP A 191 3.70 5.29 4.61
N PHE A 192 4.96 5.31 5.05
CA PHE A 192 6.00 4.45 4.49
C PHE A 192 5.74 2.99 4.86
N THR A 193 5.45 2.75 6.14
CA THR A 193 5.13 1.42 6.68
C THR A 193 3.90 0.83 5.99
N ASN A 194 2.83 1.62 5.83
CA ASN A 194 1.61 1.20 5.13
C ASN A 194 1.93 0.76 3.69
N ARG A 195 2.67 1.58 2.94
CA ARG A 195 3.04 1.30 1.55
C ARG A 195 3.96 0.09 1.43
N ARG A 196 4.95 -0.04 2.31
CA ARG A 196 5.89 -1.17 2.29
C ARG A 196 5.17 -2.48 2.53
N MET A 197 4.31 -2.55 3.56
CA MET A 197 3.51 -3.73 3.86
C MET A 197 2.54 -4.09 2.72
N GLY A 198 1.82 -3.10 2.19
CA GLY A 198 0.89 -3.32 1.08
C GLY A 198 1.58 -3.85 -0.18
N THR A 199 2.77 -3.32 -0.50
CA THR A 199 3.57 -3.76 -1.65
C THR A 199 4.11 -5.17 -1.45
N ASN A 200 4.66 -5.47 -0.27
CA ASN A 200 5.18 -6.79 0.06
C ASN A 200 4.08 -7.88 -0.02
N LEU A 201 2.87 -7.60 0.49
CA LEU A 201 1.73 -8.50 0.38
C LEU A 201 1.25 -8.66 -1.07
N ALA A 202 1.10 -7.55 -1.80
CA ALA A 202 0.62 -7.58 -3.18
C ALA A 202 1.55 -8.39 -4.10
N ASN A 203 2.87 -8.26 -3.91
CA ASN A 203 3.87 -9.02 -4.67
C ASN A 203 3.78 -10.52 -4.40
N GLN A 204 3.68 -10.92 -3.13
CA GLN A 204 3.55 -12.32 -2.74
C GLN A 204 2.28 -12.97 -3.28
N MET A 205 1.18 -12.21 -3.28
CA MET A 205 -0.13 -12.71 -3.69
C MET A 205 -0.44 -12.49 -5.18
N LYS A 206 0.52 -12.03 -5.98
CA LYS A 206 0.30 -11.73 -7.41
C LYS A 206 -0.20 -12.93 -8.21
N ASN A 207 0.29 -14.13 -7.89
CA ASN A 207 -0.03 -15.38 -8.58
C ASN A 207 -0.93 -16.32 -7.77
N VAL A 208 -1.47 -15.84 -6.65
CA VAL A 208 -2.37 -16.65 -5.80
C VAL A 208 -3.78 -16.58 -6.38
N PRO A 209 -4.46 -17.72 -6.65
CA PRO A 209 -5.82 -17.72 -7.18
C PRO A 209 -6.81 -17.02 -6.23
N TYR A 210 -7.77 -16.29 -6.78
CA TYR A 210 -8.89 -15.77 -5.99
C TYR A 210 -9.69 -16.90 -5.34
N GLY A 211 -10.19 -16.67 -4.13
CA GLY A 211 -10.84 -17.69 -3.31
C GLY A 211 -9.87 -18.54 -2.48
N SER A 212 -8.57 -18.43 -2.69
CA SER A 212 -7.58 -19.19 -1.92
C SER A 212 -7.48 -18.69 -0.49
N ARG A 213 -7.40 -19.63 0.47
CA ARG A 213 -7.13 -19.30 1.87
C ARG A 213 -5.70 -18.81 2.04
N ILE A 214 -5.54 -17.74 2.81
CA ILE A 214 -4.25 -17.12 3.09
C ILE A 214 -3.90 -17.30 4.56
N LYS A 215 -2.65 -17.62 4.85
CA LYS A 215 -2.08 -17.52 6.19
C LYS A 215 -0.95 -16.53 6.21
N ILE A 216 -0.84 -15.81 7.32
CA ILE A 216 0.20 -14.80 7.51
C ILE A 216 1.23 -15.36 8.48
N LYS A 217 2.50 -15.16 8.13
CA LYS A 217 3.67 -15.38 8.98
C LYS A 217 4.34 -14.02 9.16
N VAL A 218 4.70 -13.65 10.38
CA VAL A 218 5.36 -12.37 10.66
C VAL A 218 6.84 -12.63 10.94
N GLU A 219 7.71 -11.91 10.23
CA GLU A 219 9.15 -11.96 10.40
C GLU A 219 9.66 -10.59 10.86
N ARG A 220 10.47 -10.60 11.92
CA ARG A 220 11.09 -9.45 12.53
C ARG A 220 12.59 -9.73 12.53
N GLU A 221 13.32 -9.11 11.60
CA GLU A 221 14.78 -9.05 11.67
C GLU A 221 15.24 -7.91 12.58
#